data_AF-A0A151AQA5-F1
#
_entry.id   AF-A0A151AQA5-F1
#
_cell.length_a   1.000
_cell.length_b   1.000
_cell.length_c   1.000
_cell.angle_alpha   90.00
_cell.angle_beta   90.00
_cell.angle_gamma   90.00
#
_symmetry.space_group_name_H-M   'P 1'
#
loop_
_entity.id
_entity.type
_entity.pdbx_description
1 polymer ?
#
loop_
_entity_poly.entity_id
_entity_poly.type
_entity_poly.pdbx_seq_one_letter_code
_entity_poly.pdbx_strand_id
1 'polypeptide(L)'
;MIINNRNNINGNNALAPQKIYSRQIDYDKQRDLEKLKKEHIKINKQKSVNKKVTILRNIIFCFIIGIAVVYRYSIIYNIEKDILDVKSEISTVNSENENLKIGLLKYSNIKEIENNAVKNLNMFPKNESNIVYIDLEKNNFKSFSKEDVKENEGMIERLKKILY
;
A
#
# COMPACT_ATOMS: atom_id res chain seq x y z
N MET A 1 55.02 -11.75 -61.32
CA MET A 1 56.41 -12.20 -61.05
C MET A 1 56.91 -11.42 -59.84
N ILE A 2 57.00 -12.06 -58.67
CA ILE A 2 57.43 -11.41 -57.42
C ILE A 2 58.94 -11.57 -57.33
N ILE A 3 59.68 -10.48 -57.52
CA ILE A 3 61.14 -10.46 -57.37
C ILE A 3 61.44 -9.97 -55.96
N ASN A 4 61.66 -10.92 -55.05
CA ASN A 4 62.08 -10.63 -53.69
C ASN A 4 63.62 -10.65 -53.66
N ASN A 5 64.24 -9.51 -53.95
CA ASN A 5 65.70 -9.40 -53.98
C ASN A 5 66.21 -8.86 -52.64
N ARG A 6 66.36 -9.74 -51.65
CA ARG A 6 67.18 -9.46 -50.46
C ARG A 6 68.59 -9.96 -50.72
N ASN A 7 69.38 -9.17 -51.44
CA ASN A 7 70.83 -9.27 -51.44
C ASN A 7 71.39 -7.89 -51.13
N ASN A 8 71.73 -7.67 -49.85
CA ASN A 8 72.52 -6.51 -49.43
C ASN A 8 73.98 -6.79 -49.74
N ILE A 9 74.38 -6.44 -50.96
CA ILE A 9 75.79 -6.40 -51.37
C ILE A 9 76.29 -4.99 -51.05
N ASN A 10 77.24 -4.87 -50.12
CA ASN A 10 77.94 -3.61 -49.85
C ASN A 10 78.94 -3.34 -50.98
N GLY A 11 78.46 -2.73 -52.06
CA GLY A 11 79.27 -2.23 -53.19
C GLY A 11 79.21 -0.71 -53.32
N ASN A 12 80.05 -0.15 -54.20
CA ASN A 12 80.13 1.29 -54.46
C ASN A 12 78.81 1.81 -55.10
N ASN A 13 78.24 2.89 -54.55
CA ASN A 13 76.93 3.47 -54.92
C ASN A 13 76.91 4.19 -56.29
N ALA A 14 77.90 3.97 -57.16
CA ALA A 14 78.08 4.72 -58.42
C ALA A 14 76.94 4.51 -59.44
N LEU A 15 76.14 3.44 -59.30
CA LEU A 15 75.00 3.12 -60.16
C LEU A 15 73.67 3.03 -59.39
N ALA A 16 73.59 3.63 -58.19
CA ALA A 16 72.34 3.65 -57.45
C ALA A 16 71.30 4.47 -58.26
N PRO A 17 70.14 3.90 -58.63
CA PRO A 17 69.15 4.61 -59.42
C PRO A 17 68.65 5.84 -58.64
N GLN A 18 68.66 7.01 -59.28
CA GLN A 18 68.07 8.23 -58.71
C GLN A 18 66.62 7.94 -58.34
N LYS A 19 66.27 8.20 -57.08
CA LYS A 19 64.90 8.05 -56.59
C LYS A 19 64.01 9.00 -57.38
N ILE A 20 63.12 8.43 -58.19
CA ILE A 20 62.11 9.18 -58.95
C ILE A 20 61.14 9.79 -57.93
N TYR A 21 61.31 11.08 -57.63
CA TYR A 21 60.55 11.82 -56.60
C TYR A 21 59.03 11.68 -56.74
N SER A 22 58.51 11.61 -57.97
CA SER A 22 57.07 11.43 -58.22
C SER A 22 56.51 10.14 -57.62
N ARG A 23 57.30 9.05 -57.64
CA ARG A 23 56.89 7.76 -57.06
C ARG A 23 56.77 7.82 -55.54
N GLN A 24 57.63 8.58 -54.85
CA GLN A 24 57.56 8.74 -53.40
C GLN A 24 56.35 9.58 -52.96
N ILE A 25 56.05 10.67 -53.68
CA ILE A 25 54.87 11.51 -53.44
C ILE A 25 53.58 10.68 -53.57
N ASP A 26 53.51 9.81 -54.59
CA ASP A 26 52.37 8.91 -54.77
C ASP A 26 52.24 7.87 -53.64
N TYR A 27 53.36 7.32 -53.13
CA TYR A 27 53.33 6.40 -51.99
C TYR A 27 52.90 7.07 -50.69
N ASP A 28 53.40 8.27 -50.39
CA ASP A 28 53.01 9.01 -49.18
C ASP A 28 51.53 9.43 -49.25
N LYS A 29 51.06 9.89 -50.41
CA LYS A 29 49.63 10.21 -50.64
C LYS A 29 48.74 8.97 -50.47
N GLN A 30 49.16 7.80 -50.96
CA GLN A 30 48.43 6.54 -50.74
C GLN A 30 48.40 6.15 -49.26
N ARG A 31 49.52 6.28 -48.54
CA ARG A 31 49.58 5.97 -47.10
C ARG A 31 48.66 6.87 -46.28
N ASP A 32 48.60 8.16 -46.60
CA ASP A 32 47.76 9.10 -45.87
C ASP A 32 46.27 8.87 -46.18
N LEU A 33 45.92 8.53 -47.43
CA LEU A 33 44.57 8.07 -47.78
C LEU A 33 44.17 6.79 -47.04
N GLU A 34 45.08 5.83 -46.85
CA GLU A 34 44.82 4.63 -46.05
C GLU A 34 44.59 4.93 -44.57
N LYS A 35 45.36 5.86 -43.99
CA LYS A 35 45.16 6.31 -42.61
C LYS A 35 43.80 6.96 -42.43
N LEU A 36 43.42 7.88 -43.32
CA LEU A 36 42.10 8.52 -43.30
C LEU A 36 40.97 7.49 -43.45
N LYS A 37 41.10 6.52 -44.37
CA LYS A 37 40.13 5.43 -44.51
C LYS A 37 39.98 4.62 -43.21
N LYS A 38 41.11 4.26 -42.57
CA LYS A 38 41.10 3.52 -41.30
C LYS A 38 40.43 4.33 -40.17
N GLU A 39 40.67 5.64 -40.12
CA GLU A 39 40.06 6.54 -39.15
C GLU A 39 38.55 6.70 -39.38
N HIS A 40 38.13 6.91 -40.64
CA HIS A 40 36.71 6.96 -41.01
C HIS A 40 35.97 5.66 -40.68
N ILE A 41 36.58 4.50 -40.90
CA ILE A 41 36.00 3.20 -40.53
C ILE A 41 35.83 3.10 -39.01
N LYS A 42 36.83 3.51 -38.22
CA LYS A 42 36.73 3.53 -36.75
C LYS A 42 35.62 4.45 -36.26
N ILE A 43 35.53 5.67 -36.78
CA ILE A 43 34.49 6.66 -36.42
C ILE A 43 33.11 6.12 -36.80
N ASN A 44 32.94 5.54 -37.99
CA ASN A 44 31.68 4.98 -38.43
C ASN A 44 31.26 3.76 -37.59
N LYS A 45 32.22 2.91 -37.19
CA LYS A 45 31.96 1.80 -36.27
C LYS A 45 31.52 2.30 -34.90
N GLN A 46 32.18 3.31 -34.35
CA GLN A 46 31.78 3.92 -33.07
C GLN A 46 30.39 4.57 -33.15
N LYS A 47 30.09 5.30 -34.22
CA LYS A 47 28.77 5.88 -34.46
C LYS A 47 27.68 4.81 -34.55
N SER A 48 27.96 3.68 -35.20
CA SER A 48 27.02 2.55 -35.30
C SER A 48 26.75 1.92 -33.93
N VAL A 49 27.79 1.71 -33.12
CA VAL A 49 27.65 1.20 -31.75
C VAL A 49 26.84 2.17 -30.88
N ASN A 50 27.16 3.46 -30.92
CA ASN A 50 26.44 4.48 -30.14
C ASN A 50 24.95 4.53 -30.52
N LYS A 51 24.61 4.41 -31.82
CA LYS A 51 23.21 4.32 -32.26
C LYS A 51 22.49 3.10 -31.68
N LYS A 52 23.12 1.92 -31.71
CA LYS A 52 22.56 0.69 -31.13
C LYS A 52 22.34 0.81 -29.63
N VAL A 53 23.28 1.41 -28.90
CA VAL A 53 23.17 1.65 -27.45
C VAL A 53 22.02 2.63 -27.14
N THR A 54 21.87 3.70 -27.91
CA THR A 54 20.74 4.64 -27.73
C THR A 54 19.38 3.96 -27.95
N ILE A 55 19.27 3.10 -28.97
CA ILE A 55 18.05 2.32 -29.22
C ILE A 55 17.77 1.38 -28.05
N LEU A 56 18.78 0.64 -27.59
CA LEU A 56 18.65 -0.27 -26.46
C LEU A 56 18.22 0.46 -25.18
N ARG A 57 18.80 1.64 -24.92
CA ARG A 57 18.42 2.50 -23.80
C ARG A 57 16.94 2.90 -23.88
N ASN A 58 16.46 3.31 -25.05
CA ASN A 58 15.06 3.68 -25.23
C ASN A 58 14.12 2.47 -25.01
N ILE A 59 14.50 1.28 -25.47
CA ILE A 59 13.72 0.05 -25.22
C ILE A 59 13.63 -0.23 -23.71
N ILE A 60 14.74 -0.11 -22.98
CA ILE A 60 14.77 -0.27 -21.52
C ILE A 60 13.88 0.78 -20.84
N PHE A 61 13.93 2.04 -21.26
CA PHE A 61 13.04 3.07 -20.73
C PHE A 61 11.57 2.75 -20.97
N CYS A 62 11.18 2.34 -22.18
CA CYS A 62 9.81 1.92 -22.47
C CYS A 62 9.39 0.71 -21.63
N PHE A 63 10.30 -0.24 -21.41
CA PHE A 63 10.05 -1.42 -20.58
C PHE A 63 9.81 -1.06 -19.11
N ILE A 64 10.61 -0.16 -18.55
CA ILE A 64 10.43 0.35 -17.18
C ILE A 64 9.08 1.04 -17.04
N ILE A 65 8.68 1.86 -18.02
CA ILE A 65 7.37 2.51 -18.03
C ILE A 65 6.25 1.46 -18.07
N GLY A 66 6.38 0.43 -18.91
CA GLY A 66 5.43 -0.69 -18.95
C GLY A 66 5.28 -1.41 -17.62
N ILE A 67 6.39 -1.75 -16.96
CA ILE A 67 6.38 -2.35 -15.62
C ILE A 67 5.72 -1.42 -14.60
N ALA A 68 6.04 -0.13 -14.64
CA ALA A 68 5.47 0.86 -13.71
C ALA A 68 3.94 0.94 -13.84
N VAL A 69 3.41 0.85 -15.06
CA VAL A 69 1.97 0.80 -15.31
C VAL A 69 1.35 -0.45 -14.70
N VAL A 70 1.91 -1.64 -14.98
CA VAL A 70 1.41 -2.91 -14.42
C VAL A 70 1.46 -2.91 -12.89
N TYR A 71 2.55 -2.40 -12.30
CA TYR A 71 2.68 -2.25 -10.86
C TYR A 71 1.59 -1.35 -10.26
N ARG A 72 1.29 -0.22 -10.90
CA ARG A 72 0.19 0.66 -10.48
C ARG A 72 -1.17 -0.03 -10.55
N TYR A 73 -1.44 -0.79 -11.61
CA TYR A 73 -2.67 -1.58 -11.70
C TYR A 73 -2.79 -2.62 -10.59
N SER A 74 -1.68 -3.28 -10.22
CA SER A 74 -1.68 -4.22 -9.10
C SER A 74 -2.04 -3.55 -7.76
N ILE A 75 -1.55 -2.32 -7.51
CA ILE A 75 -1.93 -1.56 -6.32
C ILE A 75 -3.42 -1.23 -6.33
N ILE A 76 -3.94 -0.75 -7.46
CA ILE A 76 -5.37 -0.40 -7.59
C ILE A 76 -6.24 -1.63 -7.32
N TYR A 77 -5.86 -2.78 -7.88
CA TYR A 77 -6.59 -4.03 -7.67
C TYR A 77 -6.62 -4.46 -6.19
N ASN A 78 -5.50 -4.32 -5.48
CA ASN A 78 -5.45 -4.63 -4.05
C ASN A 78 -6.36 -3.69 -3.24
N ILE A 79 -6.33 -2.40 -3.54
CA ILE A 79 -7.22 -1.42 -2.90
C ILE A 79 -8.70 -1.73 -3.18
N GLU A 80 -9.02 -2.10 -4.43
CA GLU A 80 -10.38 -2.48 -4.81
C GLU A 80 -10.85 -3.72 -4.02
N LYS A 81 -9.97 -4.70 -3.83
CA LYS A 81 -10.26 -5.87 -3.01
C LYS A 81 -10.52 -5.48 -1.55
N ASP A 82 -9.66 -4.65 -0.96
CA ASP A 82 -9.84 -4.18 0.42
C ASP A 82 -11.17 -3.43 0.58
N ILE A 83 -11.55 -2.61 -0.41
CA ILE A 83 -12.85 -1.92 -0.42
C ILE A 83 -14.01 -2.92 -0.46
N LEU A 84 -13.91 -3.98 -1.27
CA LEU A 84 -14.94 -5.01 -1.36
C LEU A 84 -15.07 -5.80 -0.05
N ASP A 85 -13.95 -6.15 0.57
CA ASP A 85 -13.93 -6.87 1.84
C ASP A 85 -14.58 -6.02 2.96
N VAL A 86 -14.20 -4.75 3.08
CA VAL A 86 -14.82 -3.80 4.03
C VAL A 86 -16.32 -3.63 3.75
N LYS A 87 -16.72 -3.53 2.47
CA LYS A 87 -18.13 -3.43 2.10
C LYS A 87 -18.92 -4.68 2.49
N SER A 88 -18.32 -5.86 2.34
CA SER A 88 -18.92 -7.12 2.78
C SER A 88 -19.08 -7.14 4.29
N GLU A 89 -18.06 -6.73 5.04
CA GLU A 89 -18.10 -6.64 6.51
C GLU A 89 -19.22 -5.69 6.98
N ILE A 90 -19.34 -4.51 6.38
CA ILE A 90 -20.43 -3.56 6.66
C ILE A 90 -21.80 -4.20 6.41
N SER A 91 -21.95 -4.94 5.32
CA SER A 91 -23.20 -5.64 5.01
C SER A 91 -23.53 -6.71 6.06
N THR A 92 -22.53 -7.46 6.51
CA THR A 92 -22.71 -8.46 7.57
C THR A 92 -23.11 -7.79 8.88
N VAL A 93 -22.41 -6.76 9.31
CA VAL A 93 -22.71 -6.01 10.55
C VAL A 93 -24.10 -5.38 10.50
N ASN A 94 -24.51 -4.81 9.36
CA ASN A 94 -25.87 -4.29 9.20
C ASN A 94 -26.93 -5.39 9.32
N SER A 95 -26.69 -6.56 8.71
CA SER A 95 -27.60 -7.71 8.81
C SER A 95 -27.72 -8.21 10.25
N GLU A 96 -26.60 -8.26 10.98
CA GLU A 96 -26.58 -8.61 12.40
C GLU A 96 -27.35 -7.59 13.25
N ASN A 97 -27.14 -6.29 13.00
CA ASN A 97 -27.88 -5.22 13.67
C ASN A 97 -29.39 -5.30 13.43
N GLU A 98 -29.82 -5.56 12.18
CA GLU A 98 -31.24 -5.76 11.87
C GLU A 98 -31.81 -6.98 12.60
N ASN A 99 -31.08 -8.10 12.62
CA ASN A 99 -31.48 -9.29 13.36
C ASN A 99 -31.61 -9.02 14.87
N LEU A 100 -30.66 -8.30 15.46
CA LEU A 100 -30.72 -7.90 16.87
C LEU A 100 -31.93 -7.00 17.14
N LYS A 101 -32.20 -6.03 16.26
CA LYS A 101 -33.37 -5.16 16.36
C LYS A 101 -34.67 -5.95 16.32
N ILE A 102 -34.79 -6.93 15.41
CA ILE A 102 -35.93 -7.84 15.35
C ILE A 102 -36.02 -8.68 16.64
N GLY A 103 -34.89 -9.15 17.16
CA GLY A 103 -34.82 -9.84 18.44
C GLY A 103 -35.36 -9.01 19.60
N LEU A 104 -34.93 -7.76 19.72
CA LEU A 104 -35.44 -6.82 20.73
C LEU A 104 -36.94 -6.60 20.59
N LEU A 105 -37.45 -6.45 19.36
CA LEU A 105 -38.88 -6.31 19.11
C LEU A 105 -39.69 -7.55 19.53
N LYS A 106 -39.11 -8.76 19.42
CA LYS A 106 -39.73 -9.98 19.94
C LYS A 106 -39.82 -9.97 21.46
N TYR A 107 -38.77 -9.54 22.17
CA TYR A 107 -38.78 -9.43 23.62
C TYR A 107 -39.64 -8.27 24.15
N SER A 108 -39.75 -7.17 23.40
CA SER A 108 -40.66 -6.08 23.73
C SER A 108 -42.12 -6.40 23.41
N ASN A 109 -42.40 -7.56 22.83
CA ASN A 109 -43.77 -8.01 22.60
C ASN A 109 -44.41 -8.35 23.95
N ILE A 110 -45.54 -7.69 24.24
CA ILE A 110 -46.33 -7.88 25.46
C ILE A 110 -46.62 -9.36 25.73
N LYS A 111 -46.81 -10.19 24.69
CA LYS A 111 -47.01 -11.64 24.84
C LYS A 111 -45.80 -12.38 25.41
N GLU A 112 -44.58 -12.00 25.03
CA GLU A 112 -43.36 -12.60 25.59
C GLU A 112 -43.17 -12.17 27.05
N ILE A 113 -43.41 -10.89 27.34
CA ILE A 113 -43.38 -10.35 28.71
C ILE A 113 -44.39 -11.06 29.60
N GLU A 114 -45.62 -11.24 29.13
CA GLU A 114 -46.69 -11.96 29.83
C GLU A 114 -46.31 -13.42 30.05
N ASN A 115 -45.83 -14.12 29.00
CA ASN A 115 -45.40 -15.51 29.12
C ASN A 115 -44.26 -15.68 30.14
N ASN A 116 -43.27 -14.78 30.14
CA ASN A 116 -42.16 -14.81 31.08
C ASN A 116 -42.62 -14.51 32.52
N ALA A 117 -43.48 -13.51 32.69
CA ALA A 117 -44.08 -13.19 33.98
C ALA A 117 -44.91 -14.36 34.55
N VAL A 118 -45.72 -15.02 33.72
CA VAL A 118 -46.52 -16.17 34.15
C VAL A 118 -45.64 -17.37 34.48
N LYS A 119 -44.67 -17.71 33.63
CA LYS A 119 -43.86 -18.94 33.79
C LYS A 119 -42.74 -18.83 34.82
N ASN A 120 -42.07 -17.69 34.90
CA ASN A 120 -40.86 -17.53 35.72
C ASN A 120 -41.11 -16.73 37.00
N LEU A 121 -42.08 -15.81 36.99
CA LEU A 121 -42.40 -14.98 38.16
C LEU A 121 -43.68 -15.41 38.86
N ASN A 122 -44.33 -16.50 38.41
CA ASN A 122 -45.63 -16.96 38.88
C ASN A 122 -46.65 -15.79 38.94
N MET A 123 -46.59 -14.84 38.00
CA MET A 123 -47.60 -13.80 37.88
C MET A 123 -48.82 -14.38 37.19
N PHE A 124 -49.99 -14.27 37.80
CA PHE A 124 -51.23 -14.73 37.20
C PHE A 124 -52.06 -13.51 36.77
N PRO A 125 -52.81 -13.59 35.65
CA PRO A 125 -53.79 -12.58 35.31
C PRO A 125 -54.77 -12.37 36.46
N LYS A 126 -55.17 -11.12 36.69
CA LYS A 126 -56.09 -10.77 37.77
C LYS A 126 -57.42 -11.49 37.55
N ASN A 127 -57.82 -12.34 38.48
CA ASN A 127 -59.17 -12.92 38.54
C ASN A 127 -60.04 -12.00 39.41
N GLU A 128 -61.33 -11.85 39.11
CA GLU A 128 -62.27 -11.02 39.88
C GLU A 128 -62.29 -11.37 41.37
N SER A 129 -61.95 -12.61 41.71
CA SER A 129 -61.81 -13.13 43.08
C SER A 129 -60.56 -12.67 43.84
N ASN A 130 -59.54 -12.12 43.17
CA ASN A 130 -58.23 -11.78 43.75
C ASN A 130 -57.93 -10.27 43.76
N ILE A 131 -58.96 -9.43 43.63
CA ILE A 131 -58.81 -7.96 43.66
C ILE A 131 -58.95 -7.46 45.10
N VAL A 132 -57.87 -6.89 45.64
CA VAL A 132 -57.88 -6.20 46.94
C VAL A 132 -57.83 -4.69 46.68
N TYR A 133 -58.88 -3.99 47.08
CA TYR A 133 -58.92 -2.53 47.05
C TYR A 133 -58.25 -2.00 48.32
N ILE A 134 -57.13 -1.30 48.15
CA ILE A 134 -56.43 -0.62 49.24
C ILE A 134 -56.83 0.85 49.20
N ASP A 135 -57.32 1.34 50.34
CA ASP A 135 -57.57 2.74 50.58
C ASP A 135 -56.23 3.47 50.84
N LEU A 136 -55.84 4.31 49.88
CA LEU A 136 -54.61 5.09 49.90
C LEU A 136 -54.76 6.43 50.64
N GLU A 137 -55.96 6.78 51.11
CA GLU A 137 -56.19 8.02 51.86
C GLU A 137 -55.59 7.95 53.27
N LYS A 138 -55.36 6.74 53.79
CA LYS A 138 -54.60 6.54 55.04
C LYS A 138 -53.11 6.49 54.77
N ASN A 139 -52.34 7.07 55.70
CA ASN A 139 -50.88 7.04 55.66
C ASN A 139 -50.39 5.60 55.95
N ASN A 140 -50.29 4.80 54.88
CA ASN A 140 -49.96 3.37 54.92
C ASN A 140 -48.46 3.09 55.08
N PHE A 141 -47.63 4.14 55.19
CA PHE A 141 -46.21 4.01 55.43
C PHE A 141 -45.93 4.07 56.93
N LYS A 142 -45.09 3.15 57.43
CA LYS A 142 -44.50 3.30 58.76
C LYS A 142 -43.79 4.65 58.80
N SER A 143 -44.18 5.55 59.69
CA SER A 143 -43.40 6.73 59.98
C SER A 143 -42.05 6.26 60.50
N PHE A 144 -41.01 6.40 59.69
CA PHE A 144 -39.64 6.29 60.16
C PHE A 144 -39.46 7.38 61.22
N SER A 145 -39.50 6.99 62.49
CA SER A 145 -39.00 7.83 63.57
C SER A 145 -37.57 8.22 63.19
N LYS A 146 -37.29 9.52 63.22
CA LYS A 146 -35.96 10.09 62.98
C LYS A 146 -35.02 9.76 64.15
N GLU A 147 -34.81 8.48 64.40
CA GLU A 147 -33.76 8.00 65.28
C GLU A 147 -32.85 7.12 64.41
N ASP A 148 -31.59 7.54 64.36
CA ASP A 148 -30.45 6.93 63.67
C ASP A 148 -30.26 7.24 62.17
N VAL A 149 -30.27 8.51 61.79
CA VAL A 149 -29.26 8.97 60.82
C VAL A 149 -28.03 9.37 61.62
N LYS A 150 -27.12 8.41 61.85
CA LYS A 150 -25.73 8.78 62.14
C LYS A 150 -25.20 9.48 60.89
N GLU A 151 -25.09 10.80 60.94
CA GLU A 151 -24.24 11.54 60.02
C GLU A 151 -22.85 10.91 60.08
N ASN A 152 -22.52 10.12 59.05
CA ASN A 152 -21.14 9.74 58.84
C ASN A 152 -20.43 11.02 58.37
N GLU A 153 -19.65 11.63 59.27
CA GLU A 153 -18.75 12.73 58.94
C GLU A 153 -17.98 12.38 57.65
N GLY A 154 -18.32 13.05 56.55
CA GLY A 154 -17.72 12.80 55.26
C GLY A 154 -16.24 13.18 55.30
N MET A 155 -15.41 12.55 54.46
CA MET A 155 -13.96 12.79 54.42
C MET A 155 -13.55 14.28 54.32
N ILE A 156 -14.44 15.14 53.84
CA ILE A 156 -14.28 16.59 53.74
C ILE A 156 -14.20 17.26 55.13
N GLU A 157 -14.98 16.81 56.12
CA GLU A 157 -14.94 17.35 57.49
C GLU A 157 -13.65 16.99 58.21
N ARG A 158 -13.10 15.80 57.93
CA ARG A 158 -11.79 15.38 58.46
C ARG A 158 -10.64 16.22 57.89
N LEU A 159 -10.69 16.56 56.60
CA LEU A 159 -9.69 17.43 55.97
C LEU A 159 -9.72 18.85 56.53
N LYS A 160 -10.92 19.38 56.81
CA LYS A 160 -11.09 20.73 57.38
C LYS A 160 -10.45 20.86 58.77
N LYS A 161 -10.52 19.83 59.61
CA LYS A 161 -9.90 19.78 60.95
C LYS A 161 -8.36 19.75 60.96
N ILE A 162 -7.73 19.40 59.84
CA ILE A 162 -6.25 19.33 59.75
C ILE A 162 -5.67 20.63 59.22
N LEU A 163 -6.45 21.39 58.45
CA LEU A 163 -6.03 22.63 57.80
C LEU A 163 -6.33 23.90 58.61
N TYR A 164 -7.11 23.81 59.68
CA TYR A 164 -7.46 24.92 60.56
C TYR A 164 -7.35 24.53 62.04
#